data_AF-A0A838T8Z4-F1
#
_entry.id   AF-A0A838T8Z4-F1
#
_cell.length_a   1.000
_cell.length_b   1.000
_cell.length_c   1.000
_cell.angle_alpha   90.00
_cell.angle_beta   90.00
_cell.angle_gamma   90.00
#
_symmetry.space_group_name_H-M   'P 1'
#
loop_
_entity.id
_entity.type
_entity.pdbx_description
1 polymer ?
#
loop_
_entity_poly.entity_id
_entity_poly.type
_entity_poly.pdbx_seq_one_letter_code
_entity_poly.pdbx_strand_id
1 'polypeptide(L)'
;MKASQSLKVMLLVAVLAFTACSFYLNPAFKKTYSSVNQLLYSDSVKRIVLKAHCRNGYVYVFNQPWNTTEDRTHLLGEGTVFNERRQLVNSGALNMPVDSIVLFETNAQVKSFDKGIKIALGILTAFDVAGLAFCLINPKACFGSCPTFYLPGDNGIMSARAEGFSSSILPSWEQADLDELHNDELHTRNISLLMKNEALETHAVNYVHLMAVKREPGEQIFHDNKNNFFACNQEHASEYAIAGDSDVTALVNAFDGKEYFSKTDSFDLGKTEEMILNFKRNSFLKHQGLVISFRQTLVTTFLFYSMLGYMGNDAGDILTDLELHPDQRVKAKHIQARLGSINAFVWDDLNQRWMAMDSVFEVGPIARNTVILPIPHNQSTTSNLKIKLVMAKGYWRIDNVSVTQIIGPRRPEELIPQAVLKNGELDEVERASLFSDDEQRTCSLPGTVFELKYQLPEVHDYALFVQSKGYYLEWMRPTWWKEKNLLKLKRMIDGDEKTWRNLAVEYKEHEPQMEATFWGSKVM
;
A
#
# COMPACT_ATOMS: atom_id res chain seq x y z
N MET A 1 -1.69 57.67 -26.85
CA MET A 1 -0.48 56.81 -26.83
C MET A 1 -0.54 55.63 -25.84
N LYS A 2 -1.20 55.71 -24.67
CA LYS A 2 -1.21 54.60 -23.68
C LYS A 2 -2.02 53.36 -24.09
N ALA A 3 -3.13 53.49 -24.82
CA ALA A 3 -3.97 52.36 -25.23
C ALA A 3 -3.29 51.39 -26.24
N SER A 4 -2.35 51.90 -27.05
CA SER A 4 -1.61 51.09 -28.04
C SER A 4 -0.58 50.16 -27.39
N GLN A 5 -0.01 50.56 -26.25
CA GLN A 5 0.93 49.71 -25.50
C GLN A 5 0.20 48.58 -24.76
N SER A 6 -0.97 48.86 -24.19
CA SER A 6 -1.81 47.85 -23.51
C SER A 6 -2.23 46.71 -24.43
N LEU A 7 -2.60 47.03 -25.67
CA LEU A 7 -3.03 46.06 -26.67
C LEU A 7 -1.86 45.18 -27.16
N LYS A 8 -0.66 45.76 -27.32
CA LYS A 8 0.55 45.02 -27.71
C LYS A 8 1.02 44.07 -26.61
N VAL A 9 0.89 44.45 -25.33
CA VAL A 9 1.22 43.57 -24.20
C VAL A 9 0.22 42.43 -24.06
N MET A 10 -1.08 42.67 -24.22
CA MET A 10 -2.09 41.59 -24.23
C MET A 10 -1.87 40.61 -25.39
N LEU A 11 -1.54 41.10 -26.59
CA LEU A 11 -1.27 40.24 -27.73
C LEU A 11 -0.01 39.38 -27.52
N LEU A 12 1.03 39.94 -26.90
CA LEU A 12 2.27 39.21 -26.60
C LEU A 12 2.05 38.15 -25.52
N VAL A 13 1.24 38.42 -24.48
CA VAL A 13 0.86 37.44 -23.45
C VAL A 13 -0.03 36.34 -24.04
N ALA A 14 -0.95 36.67 -24.94
CA ALA A 14 -1.78 35.69 -25.63
C ALA A 14 -0.93 34.79 -26.57
N VAL A 15 0.01 35.37 -27.32
CA VAL A 15 0.93 34.61 -28.17
C VAL A 15 1.85 33.72 -27.32
N LEU A 16 2.40 34.22 -26.21
CA LEU A 16 3.23 33.43 -25.29
C LEU A 16 2.43 32.32 -24.60
N ALA A 17 1.16 32.56 -24.24
CA ALA A 17 0.28 31.53 -23.68
C ALA A 17 -0.09 30.46 -24.73
N PHE A 18 -0.29 30.84 -25.99
CA PHE A 18 -0.52 29.90 -27.09
C PHE A 18 0.75 29.12 -27.44
N THR A 19 1.93 29.74 -27.43
CA THR A 19 3.20 29.04 -27.72
C THR A 19 3.63 28.14 -26.56
N ALA A 20 3.39 28.53 -25.30
CA ALA A 20 3.66 27.70 -24.12
C ALA A 20 2.69 26.52 -23.99
N CYS A 21 1.42 26.66 -24.39
CA CYS A 21 0.49 25.53 -24.51
C CYS A 21 0.81 24.61 -25.70
N SER A 22 1.38 25.14 -26.78
CA SER A 22 1.70 24.34 -27.96
C SER A 22 2.95 23.45 -27.83
N PHE A 23 3.76 23.65 -26.78
CA PHE A 23 4.94 22.83 -26.51
C PHE A 23 4.67 21.57 -25.65
N TYR A 24 3.42 21.32 -25.23
CA TYR A 24 3.09 20.12 -24.45
C TYR A 24 1.91 19.28 -24.94
N LEU A 25 1.16 19.69 -25.97
CA LEU A 25 0.02 18.91 -26.47
C LEU A 25 -0.17 19.14 -27.99
N ASN A 26 0.54 18.38 -28.82
CA ASN A 26 0.33 18.37 -30.27
C ASN A 26 -1.04 17.72 -30.59
N PRO A 27 -1.99 18.37 -31.28
CA PRO A 27 -3.32 17.80 -31.55
C PRO A 27 -3.32 16.58 -32.50
N ALA A 28 -2.26 16.39 -33.30
CA ALA A 28 -2.10 15.21 -34.16
C ALA A 28 -1.71 13.93 -33.38
N PHE A 29 -1.32 14.07 -32.11
CA PHE A 29 -0.98 13.02 -31.14
C PHE A 29 -2.14 12.05 -30.83
N LYS A 30 -3.39 12.46 -31.07
CA LYS A 30 -4.57 11.92 -30.37
C LYS A 30 -5.48 10.95 -31.12
N LYS A 31 -5.21 10.53 -32.36
CA LYS A 31 -6.12 9.60 -33.07
C LYS A 31 -5.65 8.14 -33.12
N THR A 32 -4.37 7.88 -33.39
CA THR A 32 -3.87 6.51 -33.60
C THR A 32 -3.50 5.81 -32.30
N TYR A 33 -2.95 6.54 -31.32
CA TYR A 33 -2.65 5.98 -30.01
C TYR A 33 -3.89 5.88 -29.11
N SER A 34 -4.83 6.83 -29.23
CA SER A 34 -6.10 6.76 -28.50
C SER A 34 -6.91 5.52 -28.85
N SER A 35 -6.82 5.02 -30.10
CA SER A 35 -7.48 3.78 -30.51
C SER A 35 -6.86 2.54 -29.86
N VAL A 36 -5.56 2.56 -29.49
CA VAL A 36 -4.92 1.46 -28.75
C VAL A 36 -5.49 1.38 -27.34
N ASN A 37 -5.51 2.51 -26.62
CA ASN A 37 -6.13 2.56 -25.31
C ASN A 37 -7.61 2.15 -25.44
N GLN A 38 -8.38 2.74 -26.36
CA GLN A 38 -9.78 2.32 -26.59
C GLN A 38 -9.95 0.81 -26.84
N LEU A 39 -8.99 0.14 -27.49
CA LEU A 39 -9.07 -1.29 -27.77
C LEU A 39 -8.72 -2.18 -26.56
N LEU A 40 -7.82 -1.73 -25.67
CA LEU A 40 -7.62 -2.34 -24.34
C LEU A 40 -8.86 -2.25 -23.44
N TYR A 41 -9.74 -1.29 -23.74
CA TYR A 41 -10.84 -0.86 -22.88
C TYR A 41 -12.23 -0.99 -23.56
N SER A 42 -12.33 -1.62 -24.72
CA SER A 42 -13.62 -1.83 -25.41
C SER A 42 -14.29 -3.11 -24.94
N ASP A 43 -15.59 -3.04 -24.61
CA ASP A 43 -16.43 -4.16 -24.13
C ASP A 43 -16.53 -5.34 -25.12
N SER A 44 -16.05 -5.20 -26.35
CA SER A 44 -15.96 -6.32 -27.30
C SER A 44 -14.69 -7.14 -27.06
N VAL A 45 -14.78 -8.15 -26.19
CA VAL A 45 -13.77 -9.19 -25.83
C VAL A 45 -13.23 -10.00 -27.04
N LYS A 46 -13.50 -9.60 -28.29
CA LYS A 46 -13.13 -10.39 -29.48
C LYS A 46 -11.63 -10.40 -29.77
N ARG A 47 -10.83 -9.50 -29.20
CA ARG A 47 -9.37 -9.44 -29.46
C ARG A 47 -8.60 -9.18 -28.18
N ILE A 48 -7.80 -10.17 -27.77
CA ILE A 48 -6.88 -10.01 -26.64
C ILE A 48 -5.65 -9.23 -27.12
N VAL A 49 -5.27 -8.21 -26.34
CA VAL A 49 -4.13 -7.34 -26.62
C VAL A 49 -3.21 -7.24 -25.41
N LEU A 50 -1.91 -7.30 -25.67
CA LEU A 50 -0.86 -7.08 -24.69
C LEU A 50 -0.06 -5.85 -25.06
N LYS A 51 -0.14 -4.81 -24.24
CA LYS A 51 0.63 -3.58 -24.39
C LYS A 51 1.84 -3.67 -23.44
N ALA A 52 3.04 -3.51 -23.96
CA ALA A 52 4.27 -3.50 -23.20
C ALA A 52 4.87 -2.09 -23.21
N HIS A 53 5.18 -1.57 -22.02
CA HIS A 53 5.79 -0.27 -21.81
C HIS A 53 7.28 -0.47 -21.54
N CYS A 54 8.15 0.14 -22.32
CA CYS A 54 9.59 -0.11 -22.27
C CYS A 54 10.37 0.98 -21.53
N ARG A 55 11.56 0.61 -21.03
CA ARG A 55 12.49 1.49 -20.30
C ARG A 55 12.96 2.70 -21.11
N ASN A 56 12.97 2.58 -22.44
CA ASN A 56 13.30 3.67 -23.36
C ASN A 56 12.09 4.54 -23.72
N GLY A 57 10.93 4.33 -23.10
CA GLY A 57 9.68 5.06 -23.35
C GLY A 57 8.87 4.55 -24.55
N TYR A 58 9.35 3.53 -25.29
CA TYR A 58 8.60 2.92 -26.38
C TYR A 58 7.42 2.10 -25.84
N VAL A 59 6.39 1.92 -26.67
CA VAL A 59 5.24 1.07 -26.38
C VAL A 59 5.02 0.08 -27.51
N TYR A 60 5.01 -1.20 -27.16
CA TYR A 60 4.72 -2.29 -28.09
C TYR A 60 3.30 -2.79 -27.82
N VAL A 61 2.50 -2.99 -28.87
CA VAL A 61 1.12 -3.46 -28.76
C VAL A 61 0.99 -4.74 -29.56
N PHE A 62 0.98 -5.86 -28.86
CA PHE A 62 0.84 -7.20 -29.44
C PHE A 62 -0.63 -7.59 -29.56
N ASN A 63 -0.97 -8.17 -30.70
CA ASN A 63 -2.21 -8.89 -30.88
C ASN A 63 -1.96 -10.38 -30.65
N GLN A 64 -2.94 -11.11 -30.12
CA GLN A 64 -2.77 -12.56 -30.05
C GLN A 64 -2.65 -13.21 -31.44
N PRO A 65 -1.82 -14.27 -31.57
CA PRO A 65 -0.99 -14.86 -30.51
C PRO A 65 0.36 -14.13 -30.31
N TRP A 66 0.87 -14.17 -29.08
CA TRP A 66 2.26 -13.83 -28.74
C TRP A 66 2.84 -14.95 -27.88
N ASN A 67 4.15 -15.18 -27.99
CA ASN A 67 4.88 -16.21 -27.24
C ASN A 67 6.23 -15.67 -26.79
N THR A 68 6.78 -16.22 -25.71
CA THR A 68 8.19 -16.00 -25.38
C THR A 68 9.08 -17.01 -26.10
N THR A 69 10.34 -16.65 -26.34
CA THR A 69 11.37 -17.62 -26.74
C THR A 69 11.56 -18.71 -25.67
N GLU A 70 12.18 -19.85 -26.04
CA GLU A 70 12.42 -20.96 -25.10
C GLU A 70 13.27 -20.55 -23.90
N ASP A 71 14.27 -19.69 -24.13
CA ASP A 71 15.14 -19.08 -23.12
C ASP A 71 14.47 -17.91 -22.38
N ARG A 72 13.25 -17.52 -22.78
CA ARG A 72 12.41 -16.47 -22.18
C ARG A 72 13.00 -15.07 -22.22
N THR A 73 14.01 -14.84 -23.05
CA THR A 73 14.66 -13.53 -23.15
C THR A 73 13.89 -12.56 -24.04
N HIS A 74 13.04 -13.05 -24.94
CA HIS A 74 12.31 -12.24 -25.90
C HIS A 74 10.82 -12.59 -25.98
N LEU A 75 9.99 -11.57 -26.23
CA LEU A 75 8.59 -11.66 -26.58
C LEU A 75 8.42 -11.52 -28.10
N LEU A 76 7.77 -12.51 -28.71
CA LEU A 76 7.52 -12.63 -30.14
C LEU A 76 6.02 -12.53 -30.42
N GLY A 77 5.64 -11.84 -31.49
CA GLY A 77 4.25 -11.80 -31.94
C GLY A 77 4.04 -10.79 -33.05
N GLU A 78 2.78 -10.51 -33.39
CA GLU A 78 2.44 -9.45 -34.34
C GLU A 78 1.83 -8.24 -33.64
N GLY A 79 2.21 -7.05 -34.08
CA GLY A 79 1.78 -5.85 -33.40
C GLY A 79 2.21 -4.54 -34.03
N THR A 80 2.13 -3.49 -33.22
CA THR A 80 2.56 -2.13 -33.56
C THR A 80 3.51 -1.59 -32.51
N VAL A 81 4.44 -0.72 -32.93
CA VAL A 81 5.42 -0.08 -32.07
C VAL A 81 5.23 1.43 -32.12
N PHE A 82 5.17 2.06 -30.95
CA PHE A 82 5.10 3.49 -30.78
C PHE A 82 6.35 4.00 -30.05
N ASN A 83 6.87 5.15 -30.46
CA ASN A 83 8.00 5.79 -29.78
C ASN A 83 7.56 6.51 -28.49
N GLU A 84 8.49 7.18 -27.83
CA GLU A 84 8.27 7.97 -26.60
C GLU A 84 7.24 9.10 -26.78
N ARG A 85 7.05 9.57 -28.02
CA ARG A 85 6.04 10.56 -28.41
C ARG A 85 4.72 9.94 -28.87
N ARG A 86 4.55 8.64 -28.68
CA ARG A 86 3.39 7.84 -29.11
C ARG A 86 3.12 7.90 -30.62
N GLN A 87 4.15 8.11 -31.42
CA GLN A 87 4.08 8.07 -32.89
C GLN A 87 4.35 6.63 -33.35
N LEU A 88 3.55 6.15 -34.31
CA LEU A 88 3.74 4.83 -34.91
C LEU A 88 5.11 4.77 -35.61
N VAL A 89 5.94 3.82 -35.21
CA VAL A 89 7.28 3.58 -35.77
C VAL A 89 7.29 2.34 -36.66
N ASN A 90 6.61 1.27 -36.24
CA ASN A 90 6.62 0.00 -36.94
C ASN A 90 5.30 -0.77 -36.74
N SER A 91 4.99 -1.68 -37.66
CA SER A 91 3.87 -2.62 -37.58
C SER A 91 4.24 -3.94 -38.28
N GLY A 92 3.79 -5.06 -37.75
CA GLY A 92 4.05 -6.40 -38.29
C GLY A 92 4.64 -7.33 -37.24
N ALA A 93 5.56 -8.22 -37.65
CA ALA A 93 6.27 -9.11 -36.74
C ALA A 93 7.17 -8.30 -35.78
N LEU A 94 7.00 -8.55 -34.49
CA LEU A 94 7.73 -7.91 -33.40
C LEU A 94 8.58 -8.95 -32.67
N ASN A 95 9.77 -8.52 -32.29
CA ASN A 95 10.69 -9.24 -31.41
C ASN A 95 11.23 -8.24 -30.39
N MET A 96 10.93 -8.44 -29.11
CA MET A 96 11.24 -7.47 -28.06
C MET A 96 11.90 -8.15 -26.85
N PRO A 97 13.06 -7.66 -26.38
CA PRO A 97 13.68 -8.16 -25.15
C PRO A 97 12.76 -7.96 -23.93
N VAL A 98 12.59 -8.99 -23.11
CA VAL A 98 11.72 -8.95 -21.91
C VAL A 98 12.28 -8.02 -20.83
N ASP A 99 13.61 -7.93 -20.69
CA ASP A 99 14.32 -7.06 -19.75
C ASP A 99 14.14 -5.55 -20.03
N SER A 100 13.77 -5.21 -21.27
CA SER A 100 13.46 -3.85 -21.69
C SER A 100 12.11 -3.34 -21.18
N ILE A 101 11.27 -4.22 -20.63
CA ILE A 101 9.89 -3.94 -20.24
C ILE A 101 9.83 -3.44 -18.79
N VAL A 102 9.01 -2.42 -18.57
CA VAL A 102 8.70 -1.83 -17.26
C VAL A 102 7.35 -2.35 -16.75
N LEU A 103 6.35 -2.37 -17.63
CA LEU A 103 4.97 -2.67 -17.29
C LEU A 103 4.23 -3.29 -18.48
N PHE A 104 3.31 -4.20 -18.20
CA PHE A 104 2.31 -4.65 -19.18
C PHE A 104 0.92 -4.09 -18.89
N GLU A 105 0.10 -3.92 -19.93
CA GLU A 105 -1.35 -3.80 -19.83
C GLU A 105 -2.01 -4.85 -20.71
N THR A 106 -3.08 -5.50 -20.24
CA THR A 106 -3.85 -6.44 -21.05
C THR A 106 -5.32 -6.48 -20.66
N ASN A 107 -6.17 -6.75 -21.65
CA ASN A 107 -7.63 -6.78 -21.54
C ASN A 107 -8.19 -8.19 -21.29
N ALA A 108 -7.35 -9.17 -20.96
CA ALA A 108 -7.81 -10.49 -20.55
C ALA A 108 -6.97 -11.05 -19.41
N GLN A 109 -7.59 -11.92 -18.60
CA GLN A 109 -6.86 -12.75 -17.66
C GLN A 109 -5.94 -13.71 -18.42
N VAL A 110 -4.65 -13.42 -18.39
CA VAL A 110 -3.63 -14.33 -18.89
C VAL A 110 -3.36 -15.34 -17.77
N LYS A 111 -3.89 -16.57 -17.91
CA LYS A 111 -3.88 -17.64 -16.88
C LYS A 111 -2.51 -17.92 -16.26
N SER A 112 -1.47 -17.64 -17.02
CA SER A 112 -0.15 -17.30 -16.54
C SER A 112 0.45 -16.48 -17.65
N PHE A 113 1.01 -15.32 -17.35
CA PHE A 113 2.16 -14.87 -18.10
C PHE A 113 3.09 -16.07 -18.19
N ASP A 114 3.15 -16.72 -19.37
CA ASP A 114 3.86 -17.99 -19.55
C ASP A 114 5.23 -17.85 -18.89
N LYS A 115 5.73 -18.95 -18.30
CA LYS A 115 6.78 -19.04 -17.25
C LYS A 115 8.02 -18.08 -17.35
N GLY A 116 8.19 -17.31 -18.41
CA GLY A 116 9.17 -16.24 -18.60
C GLY A 116 8.75 -14.80 -18.35
N ILE A 117 7.46 -14.43 -18.36
CA ILE A 117 7.04 -13.03 -18.13
C ILE A 117 6.76 -12.81 -16.63
N LYS A 118 7.75 -13.13 -15.79
CA LYS A 118 7.69 -12.87 -14.33
C LYS A 118 8.25 -11.50 -13.94
N ILE A 119 9.08 -10.89 -14.81
CA ILE A 119 9.88 -9.70 -14.49
C ILE A 119 9.10 -8.39 -14.70
N ALA A 120 8.18 -8.37 -15.66
CA ALA A 120 7.26 -7.25 -15.86
C ALA A 120 5.85 -7.77 -15.59
N LEU A 121 5.30 -7.44 -14.42
CA LEU A 121 3.91 -7.76 -14.10
C LEU A 121 2.98 -6.69 -14.66
N GLY A 122 1.76 -7.11 -15.01
CA GLY A 122 0.83 -6.30 -15.79
C GLY A 122 -0.35 -5.77 -15.00
N ILE A 123 -0.86 -4.62 -15.43
CA ILE A 123 -2.19 -4.11 -15.09
C ILE A 123 -3.21 -4.83 -15.97
N LEU A 124 -4.22 -5.45 -15.37
CA LEU A 124 -5.39 -5.89 -16.14
C LEU A 124 -6.40 -4.76 -16.26
N THR A 125 -6.95 -4.62 -17.46
CA THR A 125 -7.77 -3.46 -17.83
C THR A 125 -9.23 -3.79 -18.10
N ALA A 126 -9.60 -5.05 -18.28
CA ALA A 126 -10.97 -5.42 -18.58
C ALA A 126 -11.37 -6.69 -17.81
N PHE A 127 -12.47 -6.61 -17.06
CA PHE A 127 -13.11 -7.77 -16.45
C PHE A 127 -14.63 -7.66 -16.56
N ASP A 128 -15.27 -8.78 -16.91
CA ASP A 128 -16.71 -8.88 -17.08
C ASP A 128 -17.41 -8.82 -15.72
N VAL A 129 -18.34 -7.88 -15.58
CA VAL A 129 -18.91 -7.42 -14.32
C VAL A 129 -20.01 -8.37 -13.80
N ALA A 130 -19.70 -9.65 -13.66
CA ALA A 130 -20.62 -10.62 -13.05
C ALA A 130 -20.33 -10.86 -11.56
N GLY A 131 -19.11 -10.61 -11.08
CA GLY A 131 -18.66 -11.03 -9.74
C GLY A 131 -18.82 -10.02 -8.60
N LEU A 132 -19.10 -8.74 -8.88
CA LEU A 132 -19.02 -7.69 -7.85
C LEU A 132 -20.12 -6.64 -8.02
N ALA A 133 -21.39 -7.05 -7.91
CA ALA A 133 -22.54 -6.14 -7.91
C ALA A 133 -22.40 -5.01 -6.88
N PHE A 134 -21.70 -5.27 -5.76
CA PHE A 134 -21.41 -4.27 -4.72
C PHE A 134 -20.53 -3.11 -5.25
N CYS A 135 -19.63 -3.38 -6.19
CA CYS A 135 -18.67 -2.42 -6.73
C CYS A 135 -19.23 -1.52 -7.82
N LEU A 136 -20.43 -1.81 -8.31
CA LEU A 136 -21.16 -0.92 -9.20
C LEU A 136 -21.76 0.27 -8.44
N ILE A 137 -22.04 0.13 -7.14
CA ILE A 137 -22.69 1.16 -6.33
C ILE A 137 -21.67 2.18 -5.80
N ASN A 138 -20.49 1.71 -5.40
CA ASN A 138 -19.36 2.57 -5.04
C ASN A 138 -18.03 1.96 -5.53
N PRO A 139 -17.62 2.23 -6.78
CA PRO A 139 -16.40 1.66 -7.36
C PRO A 139 -15.14 2.02 -6.59
N LYS A 140 -15.15 3.18 -5.92
CA LYS A 140 -14.10 3.65 -5.01
C LYS A 140 -14.32 3.17 -3.58
N ALA A 141 -15.02 2.08 -3.38
CA ALA A 141 -15.08 1.42 -2.08
C ALA A 141 -14.86 -0.10 -2.18
N CYS A 142 -14.53 -0.58 -3.40
CA CYS A 142 -14.19 -1.96 -3.65
C CYS A 142 -12.71 -2.10 -3.95
N PHE A 143 -11.92 -2.49 -2.96
CA PHE A 143 -10.50 -2.15 -2.98
C PHE A 143 -9.60 -3.38 -3.00
N GLY A 144 -8.52 -3.23 -3.78
CA GLY A 144 -7.21 -3.84 -3.64
C GLY A 144 -6.71 -3.84 -2.21
N SER A 145 -6.18 -4.98 -1.79
CA SER A 145 -5.28 -5.07 -0.66
C SER A 145 -4.18 -6.03 -1.08
N CYS A 146 -2.96 -5.52 -1.03
CA CYS A 146 -1.78 -6.09 -0.38
C CYS A 146 -2.00 -7.51 0.15
N PRO A 147 -1.09 -8.48 -0.08
CA PRO A 147 -1.29 -9.83 0.40
C PRO A 147 -1.59 -9.86 1.89
N THR A 148 -2.67 -10.56 2.24
CA THR A 148 -3.09 -10.76 3.63
C THR A 148 -2.53 -12.09 4.13
N PHE A 149 -2.08 -12.09 5.39
CA PHE A 149 -1.49 -13.27 6.01
C PHE A 149 -2.34 -13.80 7.17
N TYR A 150 -2.39 -15.12 7.30
CA TYR A 150 -3.23 -15.80 8.29
C TYR A 150 -2.50 -16.98 8.94
N LEU A 151 -2.73 -17.16 10.23
CA LEU A 151 -2.34 -18.37 10.95
C LEU A 151 -3.43 -19.46 10.81
N PRO A 152 -3.10 -20.74 11.06
CA PRO A 152 -4.08 -21.81 10.99
C PRO A 152 -5.24 -21.58 11.96
N GLY A 153 -6.47 -21.63 11.47
CA GLY A 153 -7.70 -21.41 12.26
C GLY A 153 -8.30 -20.01 12.12
N ASP A 154 -7.55 -19.05 11.59
CA ASP A 154 -8.09 -17.73 11.22
C ASP A 154 -9.10 -17.88 10.07
N ASN A 155 -10.24 -17.22 10.20
CA ASN A 155 -11.36 -17.31 9.26
C ASN A 155 -11.80 -15.92 8.78
N GLY A 156 -11.70 -15.69 7.47
CA GLY A 156 -12.13 -14.47 6.80
C GLY A 156 -11.19 -13.28 7.00
N ILE A 157 -11.36 -12.25 6.18
CA ILE A 157 -10.40 -11.14 6.06
C ILE A 157 -10.18 -10.34 7.35
N MET A 158 -11.18 -10.29 8.23
CA MET A 158 -11.07 -9.60 9.53
C MET A 158 -10.11 -10.26 10.51
N SER A 159 -9.74 -11.52 10.24
CA SER A 159 -8.79 -12.28 11.04
C SER A 159 -7.37 -12.24 10.47
N ALA A 160 -7.13 -11.46 9.40
CA ALA A 160 -5.80 -11.27 8.86
C ALA A 160 -4.86 -10.74 9.96
N ARG A 161 -3.71 -11.41 10.08
CA ARG A 161 -2.68 -11.11 11.08
C ARG A 161 -1.67 -10.09 10.59
N ALA A 162 -1.48 -10.01 9.27
CA ALA A 162 -0.59 -9.05 8.63
C ALA A 162 -1.08 -8.67 7.22
N GLU A 163 -0.60 -7.55 6.71
CA GLU A 163 -0.89 -7.01 5.38
C GLU A 163 0.42 -6.54 4.74
N GLY A 164 0.89 -7.20 3.69
CA GLY A 164 2.24 -7.02 3.17
C GLY A 164 2.39 -5.91 2.12
N PHE A 165 3.47 -5.13 2.22
CA PHE A 165 3.90 -4.11 1.25
C PHE A 165 2.82 -3.09 0.86
N SER A 166 2.12 -2.57 1.86
CA SER A 166 0.86 -1.83 1.68
C SER A 166 0.94 -0.50 0.95
N SER A 167 2.16 0.03 0.80
CA SER A 167 2.44 1.27 0.08
C SER A 167 3.19 1.04 -1.24
N SER A 168 3.54 -0.20 -1.56
CA SER A 168 4.33 -0.58 -2.73
C SER A 168 3.44 -0.80 -3.96
N ILE A 169 2.81 0.26 -4.47
CA ILE A 169 1.91 0.19 -5.65
C ILE A 169 2.64 0.23 -7.00
N LEU A 170 3.98 0.14 -6.98
CA LEU A 170 4.87 0.33 -8.11
C LEU A 170 6.18 -0.45 -7.90
N PRO A 171 6.81 -0.99 -8.95
CA PRO A 171 8.10 -1.69 -8.84
C PRO A 171 9.18 -0.84 -8.17
N SER A 172 9.29 0.44 -8.52
CA SER A 172 10.28 1.35 -7.93
C SER A 172 10.01 1.72 -6.47
N TRP A 173 8.85 1.34 -5.93
CA TRP A 173 8.47 1.55 -4.52
C TRP A 173 8.54 0.28 -3.68
N GLU A 174 8.98 -0.84 -4.26
CA GLU A 174 9.17 -2.11 -3.55
C GLU A 174 10.01 -1.91 -2.29
N GLN A 175 9.41 -2.27 -1.16
CA GLN A 175 10.00 -2.25 0.17
C GLN A 175 9.51 -3.46 0.97
N ALA A 176 10.26 -3.79 2.03
CA ALA A 176 9.88 -4.84 2.95
C ALA A 176 9.03 -4.25 4.09
N ASP A 177 7.90 -4.86 4.37
CA ASP A 177 7.07 -4.59 5.53
C ASP A 177 7.29 -5.70 6.58
N LEU A 178 7.15 -5.34 7.86
CA LEU A 178 7.29 -6.24 9.00
C LEU A 178 6.04 -6.11 9.88
N ASP A 179 5.35 -7.22 10.08
CA ASP A 179 4.13 -7.27 10.89
C ASP A 179 4.18 -8.41 11.89
N GLU A 180 3.70 -8.17 13.10
CA GLU A 180 3.53 -9.19 14.13
C GLU A 180 2.35 -10.11 13.79
N LEU A 181 2.53 -11.43 13.88
CA LEU A 181 1.46 -12.39 13.62
C LEU A 181 0.54 -12.63 14.82
N HIS A 182 0.90 -12.08 15.98
CA HIS A 182 0.15 -12.21 17.24
C HIS A 182 -0.23 -13.67 17.56
N ASN A 183 0.74 -14.56 17.45
CA ASN A 183 0.54 -15.98 17.71
C ASN A 183 0.47 -16.30 19.21
N ASP A 184 -0.35 -17.29 19.53
CA ASP A 184 -0.37 -17.94 20.84
C ASP A 184 0.96 -18.67 21.11
N GLU A 185 1.11 -19.17 22.33
CA GLU A 185 2.28 -19.97 22.73
C GLU A 185 2.48 -21.17 21.80
N LEU A 186 3.72 -21.34 21.33
CA LEU A 186 4.05 -22.41 20.38
C LEU A 186 4.57 -23.65 21.10
N HIS A 187 4.05 -24.81 20.70
CA HIS A 187 4.48 -26.13 21.21
C HIS A 187 4.97 -27.06 20.10
N THR A 188 5.23 -26.52 18.91
CA THR A 188 5.64 -27.26 17.72
C THR A 188 6.72 -26.50 16.97
N ARG A 189 7.50 -27.22 16.18
CA ARG A 189 8.46 -26.61 15.25
C ARG A 189 7.84 -26.26 13.92
N ASN A 190 6.73 -26.88 13.55
CA ASN A 190 6.14 -26.71 12.22
C ASN A 190 5.15 -25.54 12.26
N ILE A 191 5.43 -24.52 11.44
CA ILE A 191 4.58 -23.35 11.29
C ILE A 191 4.02 -23.33 9.87
N SER A 192 2.76 -22.93 9.76
CA SER A 192 2.09 -22.76 8.48
C SER A 192 1.53 -21.34 8.42
N LEU A 193 1.83 -20.62 7.36
CA LEU A 193 1.32 -19.27 7.12
C LEU A 193 0.58 -19.27 5.79
N LEU A 194 -0.67 -18.80 5.77
CA LEU A 194 -1.40 -18.59 4.53
C LEU A 194 -1.17 -17.16 4.04
N MET A 195 -0.88 -16.99 2.77
CA MET A 195 -0.84 -15.71 2.07
C MET A 195 -1.91 -15.72 0.97
N LYS A 196 -2.78 -14.70 0.92
CA LYS A 196 -3.88 -14.66 -0.04
C LYS A 196 -3.87 -13.37 -0.86
N ASN A 197 -4.32 -13.47 -2.12
CA ASN A 197 -4.73 -12.32 -2.90
C ASN A 197 -6.26 -12.25 -2.95
N GLU A 198 -6.84 -11.40 -2.11
CA GLU A 198 -8.29 -11.27 -1.91
C GLU A 198 -8.89 -10.08 -2.67
N ALA A 199 -8.12 -9.48 -3.58
CA ALA A 199 -8.49 -8.25 -4.25
C ALA A 199 -8.14 -8.24 -5.74
N LEU A 200 -8.63 -7.25 -6.49
CA LEU A 200 -8.42 -7.15 -7.94
C LEU A 200 -7.09 -6.48 -8.27
N GLU A 201 -6.01 -7.18 -7.97
CA GLU A 201 -4.64 -6.71 -8.19
C GLU A 201 -3.72 -7.87 -8.55
N THR A 202 -2.57 -7.53 -9.12
CA THR A 202 -1.49 -8.47 -9.36
C THR A 202 -0.37 -8.20 -8.36
N HIS A 203 -0.04 -9.19 -7.53
CA HIS A 203 1.12 -9.10 -6.64
C HIS A 203 2.39 -9.57 -7.34
N ALA A 204 3.46 -8.82 -7.15
CA ALA A 204 4.84 -9.19 -7.42
C ALA A 204 5.52 -9.45 -6.08
N VAL A 205 5.44 -10.69 -5.61
CA VAL A 205 6.04 -11.06 -4.32
C VAL A 205 7.50 -11.43 -4.57
N ASN A 206 8.41 -10.70 -3.95
CA ASN A 206 9.84 -10.99 -3.98
C ASN A 206 10.15 -12.10 -2.95
N TYR A 207 9.94 -11.83 -1.66
CA TYR A 207 10.11 -12.86 -0.63
C TYR A 207 9.06 -12.75 0.49
N VAL A 208 8.88 -13.87 1.21
CA VAL A 208 8.11 -13.94 2.46
C VAL A 208 8.89 -14.74 3.49
N HIS A 209 9.49 -14.04 4.45
CA HIS A 209 10.27 -14.62 5.54
C HIS A 209 9.50 -14.58 6.85
N LEU A 210 9.76 -15.56 7.71
CA LEU A 210 9.24 -15.60 9.07
C LEU A 210 10.37 -15.24 10.03
N MET A 211 10.21 -14.15 10.77
CA MET A 211 11.12 -13.72 11.81
C MET A 211 10.65 -14.31 13.13
N ALA A 212 11.37 -15.30 13.65
CA ALA A 212 11.03 -15.99 14.89
C ALA A 212 11.90 -15.47 16.04
N VAL A 213 11.30 -14.82 17.04
CA VAL A 213 12.01 -14.30 18.21
C VAL A 213 11.66 -15.14 19.43
N LYS A 214 12.66 -15.77 20.06
CA LYS A 214 12.44 -16.56 21.28
C LYS A 214 11.81 -15.69 22.37
N ARG A 215 10.73 -16.21 22.96
CA ARG A 215 9.97 -15.56 24.03
C ARG A 215 10.12 -16.39 25.31
N GLU A 216 10.68 -15.80 26.35
CA GLU A 216 10.77 -16.43 27.66
C GLU A 216 9.44 -16.29 28.43
N PRO A 217 9.17 -17.13 29.43
CA PRO A 217 7.94 -17.05 30.23
C PRO A 217 7.72 -15.64 30.82
N GLY A 218 6.57 -15.05 30.50
CA GLY A 218 6.19 -13.71 30.96
C GLY A 218 6.79 -12.54 30.16
N GLU A 219 7.54 -12.83 29.09
CA GLU A 219 7.97 -11.82 28.12
C GLU A 219 6.93 -11.64 27.02
N GLN A 220 6.87 -10.43 26.46
CA GLN A 220 6.30 -10.12 25.16
C GLN A 220 7.43 -9.59 24.27
N ILE A 221 7.32 -9.78 22.96
CA ILE A 221 8.28 -9.24 22.00
C ILE A 221 7.58 -8.18 21.16
N PHE A 222 8.18 -7.00 21.06
CA PHE A 222 7.72 -5.93 20.18
C PHE A 222 8.84 -5.48 19.25
N HIS A 223 8.49 -4.89 18.11
CA HIS A 223 9.46 -4.24 17.22
C HIS A 223 9.24 -2.72 17.15
N ASP A 224 10.32 -1.97 16.90
CA ASP A 224 10.22 -0.55 16.55
C ASP A 224 10.11 -0.34 15.03
N ASN A 225 9.95 0.90 14.58
CA ASN A 225 9.89 1.24 13.14
C ASN A 225 11.22 1.03 12.40
N LYS A 226 12.29 0.64 13.09
CA LYS A 226 13.60 0.33 12.53
C LYS A 226 13.86 -1.17 12.52
N ASN A 227 12.82 -1.97 12.78
CA ASN A 227 12.86 -3.43 12.86
C ASN A 227 13.83 -3.96 13.94
N ASN A 228 14.04 -3.19 15.02
CA ASN A 228 14.70 -3.70 16.22
C ASN A 228 13.68 -4.39 17.11
N PHE A 229 14.01 -5.59 17.60
CA PHE A 229 13.14 -6.36 18.49
C PHE A 229 13.53 -6.17 19.96
N PHE A 230 12.54 -6.09 20.84
CA PHE A 230 12.71 -5.89 22.26
C PHE A 230 11.90 -6.91 23.05
N ALA A 231 12.56 -7.60 23.98
CA ALA A 231 11.84 -8.32 25.02
C ALA A 231 11.35 -7.34 26.07
N CYS A 232 10.08 -7.45 26.38
CA CYS A 232 9.37 -6.57 27.28
C CYS A 232 8.56 -7.37 28.30
N ASN A 233 8.25 -6.76 29.43
CA ASN A 233 7.34 -7.32 30.43
C ASN A 233 6.58 -6.20 31.16
N GLN A 234 5.63 -6.60 32.00
CA GLN A 234 4.87 -5.67 32.85
C GLN A 234 4.16 -4.59 32.02
N GLU A 235 3.35 -5.01 31.06
CA GLU A 235 2.49 -4.12 30.28
C GLU A 235 1.42 -3.48 31.18
N HIS A 236 1.26 -2.17 31.06
CA HIS A 236 0.32 -1.37 31.83
C HIS A 236 -0.53 -0.49 30.92
N ALA A 237 -1.84 -0.71 30.94
CA ALA A 237 -2.81 0.15 30.26
C ALA A 237 -2.89 1.54 30.90
N SER A 238 -3.47 2.48 30.15
CA SER A 238 -3.71 3.84 30.66
C SER A 238 -4.76 3.83 31.78
N GLU A 239 -4.59 4.69 32.80
CA GLU A 239 -5.64 4.95 33.80
C GLU A 239 -6.80 5.72 33.16
N TYR A 240 -6.47 6.63 32.25
CA TYR A 240 -7.44 7.30 31.41
C TYR A 240 -6.81 7.80 30.10
N ALA A 241 -7.63 7.85 29.06
CA ALA A 241 -7.33 8.40 27.75
C ALA A 241 -8.46 9.33 27.28
N ILE A 242 -8.10 10.56 26.88
CA ILE A 242 -9.03 11.56 26.35
C ILE A 242 -8.63 11.90 24.92
N ALA A 243 -9.58 11.85 23.98
CA ALA A 243 -9.38 12.33 22.61
C ALA A 243 -10.41 13.42 22.29
N GLY A 244 -9.95 14.64 22.04
CA GLY A 244 -10.80 15.83 22.05
C GLY A 244 -11.47 16.02 23.41
N ASP A 245 -12.80 15.98 23.45
CA ASP A 245 -13.61 16.09 24.69
C ASP A 245 -14.18 14.73 25.15
N SER A 246 -13.77 13.63 24.52
CA SER A 246 -14.32 12.29 24.76
C SER A 246 -13.38 11.42 25.57
N ASP A 247 -13.92 10.73 26.58
CA ASP A 247 -13.22 9.62 27.23
C ASP A 247 -13.24 8.39 26.31
N VAL A 248 -12.04 7.93 25.95
CA VAL A 248 -11.81 6.81 25.03
C VAL A 248 -11.06 5.67 25.71
N THR A 249 -10.90 5.72 27.03
CA THR A 249 -10.11 4.79 27.84
C THR A 249 -10.46 3.33 27.54
N ALA A 250 -11.75 3.00 27.47
CA ALA A 250 -12.21 1.63 27.22
C ALA A 250 -11.90 1.10 25.81
N LEU A 251 -11.61 1.98 24.83
CA LEU A 251 -11.31 1.63 23.44
C LEU A 251 -9.81 1.51 23.15
N VAL A 252 -8.95 1.88 24.10
CA VAL A 252 -7.49 1.89 23.91
C VAL A 252 -6.73 1.15 25.01
N ASN A 253 -7.44 0.50 25.94
CA ASN A 253 -6.83 -0.16 27.09
C ASN A 253 -6.53 -1.65 26.89
N ALA A 254 -6.99 -2.25 25.78
CA ALA A 254 -6.79 -3.68 25.51
C ALA A 254 -6.74 -3.93 24.01
N PHE A 255 -5.89 -4.86 23.58
CA PHE A 255 -5.86 -5.35 22.20
C PHE A 255 -7.00 -6.35 21.97
N ASP A 256 -8.23 -5.86 21.88
CA ASP A 256 -9.45 -6.67 21.80
C ASP A 256 -10.27 -6.45 20.52
N GLY A 257 -9.80 -5.57 19.64
CA GLY A 257 -10.45 -5.20 18.38
C GLY A 257 -11.52 -4.12 18.51
N LYS A 258 -11.73 -3.53 19.70
CA LYS A 258 -12.63 -2.39 19.90
C LYS A 258 -11.88 -1.08 19.79
N GLU A 259 -11.71 -0.66 18.55
CA GLU A 259 -10.83 0.46 18.22
C GLU A 259 -11.47 1.83 18.46
N TYR A 260 -10.65 2.78 18.91
CA TYR A 260 -10.93 4.20 18.77
C TYR A 260 -10.60 4.69 17.36
N PHE A 261 -11.53 5.42 16.74
CA PHE A 261 -11.27 6.27 15.58
C PHE A 261 -12.30 7.40 15.56
N SER A 262 -11.91 8.57 15.05
CA SER A 262 -12.81 9.70 14.90
C SER A 262 -13.34 9.81 13.46
N LYS A 263 -14.21 10.79 13.20
CA LYS A 263 -14.60 11.15 11.84
C LYS A 263 -13.67 12.21 11.29
N THR A 264 -13.33 12.10 10.02
CA THR A 264 -12.55 13.10 9.27
C THR A 264 -13.15 14.50 9.37
N ASP A 265 -12.30 15.52 9.23
CA ASP A 265 -12.79 16.90 9.07
C ASP A 265 -13.47 17.07 7.71
N SER A 266 -14.57 17.84 7.68
CA SER A 266 -15.40 18.01 6.48
C SER A 266 -14.69 18.77 5.35
N PHE A 267 -13.59 19.48 5.62
CA PHE A 267 -12.91 20.33 4.65
C PHE A 267 -11.39 20.14 4.59
N ASP A 268 -10.80 19.33 5.47
CA ASP A 268 -9.36 19.10 5.50
C ASP A 268 -9.01 17.69 6.01
N LEU A 269 -8.71 16.76 5.11
CA LEU A 269 -8.29 15.40 5.47
C LEU A 269 -6.98 15.36 6.27
N GLY A 270 -6.15 16.41 6.21
CA GLY A 270 -4.92 16.53 7.00
C GLY A 270 -5.12 17.17 8.37
N LYS A 271 -6.35 17.53 8.74
CA LYS A 271 -6.64 18.15 10.04
C LYS A 271 -6.23 17.19 11.15
N THR A 272 -5.40 17.62 12.08
CA THR A 272 -4.95 16.79 13.20
C THR A 272 -5.93 16.78 14.37
N GLU A 273 -5.88 15.70 15.15
CA GLU A 273 -6.46 15.57 16.48
C GLU A 273 -5.40 15.14 17.49
N GLU A 274 -5.71 15.31 18.79
CA GLU A 274 -4.84 14.94 19.89
C GLU A 274 -5.54 13.90 20.79
N MET A 275 -4.78 12.90 21.24
CA MET A 275 -5.15 11.97 22.30
C MET A 275 -4.17 12.11 23.46
N ILE A 276 -4.68 12.38 24.67
CA ILE A 276 -3.89 12.50 25.89
C ILE A 276 -4.14 11.27 26.76
N LEU A 277 -3.06 10.56 27.08
CA LEU A 277 -3.09 9.36 27.92
C LEU A 277 -2.31 9.59 29.20
N ASN A 278 -2.84 9.05 30.30
CA ASN A 278 -2.18 9.09 31.59
C ASN A 278 -2.00 7.68 32.13
N PHE A 279 -0.78 7.40 32.56
CA PHE A 279 -0.39 6.13 33.14
C PHE A 279 0.06 6.37 34.57
N LYS A 280 -0.29 5.44 35.46
CA LYS A 280 0.31 5.42 36.79
C LYS A 280 1.79 5.16 36.64
N ARG A 281 2.63 6.03 37.19
CA ARG A 281 4.07 5.81 37.13
C ARG A 281 4.44 4.67 38.06
N ASN A 282 5.04 3.63 37.48
CA ASN A 282 5.66 2.57 38.23
C ASN A 282 7.16 2.87 38.35
N SER A 283 7.60 3.29 39.55
CA SER A 283 8.99 3.68 39.83
C SER A 283 10.00 2.54 39.68
N PHE A 284 9.53 1.30 39.52
CA PHE A 284 10.40 0.14 39.30
C PHE A 284 10.79 -0.03 37.82
N LEU A 285 10.13 0.67 36.89
CA LEU A 285 10.45 0.59 35.47
C LEU A 285 11.61 1.53 35.12
N LYS A 286 12.74 0.96 34.70
CA LYS A 286 13.98 1.68 34.36
C LYS A 286 14.04 2.12 32.91
N HIS A 287 13.52 1.28 32.01
CA HIS A 287 13.55 1.49 30.56
C HIS A 287 12.15 1.22 30.02
N GLN A 288 11.39 2.28 29.78
CA GLN A 288 9.99 2.15 29.38
C GLN A 288 9.85 2.24 27.86
N GLY A 289 8.90 1.50 27.31
CA GLY A 289 8.43 1.65 25.95
C GLY A 289 6.93 1.93 25.93
N LEU A 290 6.51 2.77 24.99
CA LEU A 290 5.11 2.99 24.65
C LEU A 290 4.74 2.01 23.53
N VAL A 291 3.83 1.10 23.80
CA VAL A 291 3.30 0.16 22.80
C VAL A 291 2.02 0.76 22.21
N ILE A 292 1.90 0.71 20.90
CA ILE A 292 0.73 1.21 20.17
C ILE A 292 0.30 0.12 19.19
N SER A 293 -0.93 -0.37 19.34
CA SER A 293 -1.59 -1.26 18.39
C SER A 293 -2.59 -0.47 17.56
N PHE A 294 -2.46 -0.50 16.24
CA PHE A 294 -3.19 0.39 15.34
C PHE A 294 -3.37 -0.22 13.94
N ARG A 295 -4.22 0.44 13.16
CA ARG A 295 -4.30 0.33 11.69
C ARG A 295 -4.91 1.61 11.12
N GLN A 296 -5.03 1.71 9.80
CA GLN A 296 -5.62 2.88 9.15
C GLN A 296 -7.12 2.70 8.91
N THR A 297 -7.83 3.82 8.80
CA THR A 297 -9.14 3.87 8.13
C THR A 297 -8.93 3.92 6.62
N LEU A 298 -10.02 3.87 5.85
CA LEU A 298 -9.99 3.79 4.39
C LEU A 298 -9.71 5.14 3.68
N VAL A 299 -9.19 6.16 4.39
CA VAL A 299 -8.88 7.49 3.82
C VAL A 299 -7.80 7.39 2.73
N THR A 300 -6.68 6.71 3.00
CA THR A 300 -5.60 6.54 2.01
C THR A 300 -6.06 5.71 0.84
N THR A 301 -6.83 4.67 1.11
CA THR A 301 -7.49 3.86 0.09
C THR A 301 -8.32 4.77 -0.83
N PHE A 302 -9.25 5.56 -0.29
CA PHE A 302 -10.05 6.51 -1.08
C PHE A 302 -9.21 7.46 -1.94
N LEU A 303 -8.11 8.01 -1.38
CA LEU A 303 -7.21 8.90 -2.11
C LEU A 303 -6.50 8.17 -3.25
N PHE A 304 -5.98 6.98 -3.00
CA PHE A 304 -5.31 6.15 -4.00
C PHE A 304 -6.26 5.82 -5.17
N TYR A 305 -7.49 5.39 -4.91
CA TYR A 305 -8.45 5.10 -5.96
C TYR A 305 -8.97 6.35 -6.67
N SER A 306 -9.07 7.48 -5.99
CA SER A 306 -9.36 8.76 -6.65
C SER A 306 -8.24 9.15 -7.62
N MET A 307 -6.99 8.89 -7.26
CA MET A 307 -5.84 9.09 -8.14
C MET A 307 -5.93 8.21 -9.39
N LEU A 308 -6.18 6.91 -9.24
CA LEU A 308 -6.38 5.98 -10.36
C LEU A 308 -7.58 6.37 -11.24
N GLY A 309 -8.68 6.80 -10.62
CA GLY A 309 -9.85 7.37 -11.31
C GLY A 309 -9.48 8.56 -12.18
N TYR A 310 -8.68 9.50 -11.66
CA TYR A 310 -8.25 10.66 -12.43
C TYR A 310 -7.26 10.33 -13.54
N MET A 311 -6.43 9.29 -13.39
CA MET A 311 -5.60 8.75 -14.47
C MET A 311 -6.47 8.16 -15.58
N GLY A 312 -7.52 7.43 -15.21
CA GLY A 312 -8.43 6.76 -16.12
C GLY A 312 -7.69 5.85 -17.09
N ASN A 313 -8.01 5.93 -18.37
CA ASN A 313 -7.42 5.07 -19.39
C ASN A 313 -5.97 5.43 -19.81
N ASP A 314 -5.29 6.33 -19.08
CA ASP A 314 -3.87 6.64 -19.23
C ASP A 314 -3.03 6.08 -18.05
N ALA A 315 -3.62 5.27 -17.15
CA ALA A 315 -2.94 4.78 -15.96
C ALA A 315 -1.62 4.06 -16.26
N GLY A 316 -1.59 3.11 -17.21
CA GLY A 316 -0.34 2.41 -17.54
C GLY A 316 0.74 3.34 -18.11
N ASP A 317 0.35 4.36 -18.88
CA ASP A 317 1.28 5.39 -19.37
C ASP A 317 1.85 6.24 -18.23
N ILE A 318 1.00 6.67 -17.29
CA ILE A 318 1.41 7.51 -16.16
C ILE A 318 2.25 6.72 -15.15
N LEU A 319 1.86 5.50 -14.82
CA LEU A 319 2.64 4.64 -13.92
C LEU A 319 4.00 4.27 -14.52
N THR A 320 4.06 4.03 -15.84
CA THR A 320 5.35 3.90 -16.54
C THR A 320 6.17 5.18 -16.43
N ASP A 321 5.57 6.35 -16.62
CA ASP A 321 6.28 7.63 -16.54
C ASP A 321 6.89 7.85 -15.14
N LEU A 322 6.17 7.45 -14.08
CA LEU A 322 6.69 7.44 -12.70
C LEU A 322 7.88 6.49 -12.54
N GLU A 323 7.82 5.28 -13.09
CA GLU A 323 8.95 4.33 -13.07
C GLU A 323 10.19 4.89 -13.76
N LEU A 324 10.02 5.64 -14.86
CA LEU A 324 11.12 6.21 -15.64
C LEU A 324 11.70 7.51 -15.04
N HIS A 325 10.92 8.28 -14.28
CA HIS A 325 11.33 9.62 -13.82
C HIS A 325 11.32 9.75 -12.28
N PRO A 326 12.48 9.60 -11.61
CA PRO A 326 12.59 9.68 -10.15
C PRO A 326 11.99 10.94 -9.51
N ASP A 327 12.18 12.11 -10.13
CA ASP A 327 11.67 13.38 -9.61
C ASP A 327 10.14 13.42 -9.53
N GLN A 328 9.46 12.72 -10.44
CA GLN A 328 8.00 12.61 -10.44
C GLN A 328 7.51 11.66 -9.34
N ARG A 329 8.28 10.59 -9.04
CA ARG A 329 7.96 9.64 -7.95
C ARG A 329 7.93 10.32 -6.60
N VAL A 330 8.90 11.19 -6.31
CA VAL A 330 8.97 11.92 -5.04
C VAL A 330 7.68 12.72 -4.83
N LYS A 331 7.22 13.44 -5.86
CA LYS A 331 5.97 14.22 -5.77
C LYS A 331 4.73 13.36 -5.54
N ALA A 332 4.65 12.18 -6.18
CA ALA A 332 3.52 11.28 -5.96
C ALA A 332 3.45 10.74 -4.51
N LYS A 333 4.61 10.51 -3.86
CA LYS A 333 4.67 10.12 -2.43
C LYS A 333 4.18 11.20 -1.46
N HIS A 334 4.07 12.47 -1.88
CA HIS A 334 3.61 13.56 -1.01
C HIS A 334 2.13 13.42 -0.58
N ILE A 335 1.33 12.60 -1.27
CA ILE A 335 -0.08 12.38 -0.92
C ILE A 335 -0.21 11.70 0.45
N GLN A 336 0.52 10.62 0.70
CA GLN A 336 0.55 9.92 1.99
C GLN A 336 1.13 10.81 3.09
N ALA A 337 2.20 11.56 2.77
CA ALA A 337 2.85 12.47 3.71
C ALA A 337 1.90 13.55 4.28
N ARG A 338 0.80 13.89 3.60
CA ARG A 338 -0.17 14.88 4.06
C ARG A 338 -1.06 14.37 5.20
N LEU A 339 -1.31 13.06 5.27
CA LEU A 339 -2.04 12.45 6.39
C LEU A 339 -1.12 12.17 7.57
N GLY A 340 0.19 12.07 7.31
CA GLY A 340 1.23 12.05 8.32
C GLY A 340 1.25 10.77 9.15
N SER A 341 2.05 10.81 10.20
CA SER A 341 2.26 9.74 11.19
C SER A 341 1.41 9.97 12.45
N ILE A 342 1.38 8.98 13.35
CA ILE A 342 1.09 9.24 14.77
C ILE A 342 2.38 9.78 15.40
N ASN A 343 2.39 11.05 15.76
CA ASN A 343 3.52 11.66 16.47
C ASN A 343 3.30 11.51 17.98
N ALA A 344 4.20 10.80 18.65
CA ALA A 344 4.12 10.61 20.09
C ALA A 344 4.96 11.65 20.86
N PHE A 345 4.47 12.06 22.01
CA PHE A 345 5.14 12.99 22.90
C PHE A 345 5.01 12.54 24.35
N VAL A 346 6.04 12.80 25.15
CA VAL A 346 6.02 12.61 26.61
C VAL A 346 6.09 13.96 27.32
N TRP A 347 5.32 14.11 28.39
CA TRP A 347 5.31 15.35 29.17
C TRP A 347 6.52 15.46 30.09
N ASP A 348 7.28 16.54 29.96
CA ASP A 348 8.37 16.92 30.87
C ASP A 348 7.83 17.86 31.94
N ASP A 349 7.61 17.33 33.15
CA ASP A 349 7.10 18.10 34.28
C ASP A 349 8.11 19.16 34.79
N LEU A 350 9.41 18.96 34.62
CA LEU A 350 10.40 19.92 35.10
C LEU A 350 10.38 21.19 34.24
N ASN A 351 10.31 21.00 32.92
CA ASN A 351 10.33 22.11 31.95
C ASN A 351 8.93 22.52 31.47
N GLN A 352 7.88 21.87 31.96
CA GLN A 352 6.47 22.12 31.62
C GLN A 352 6.22 22.12 30.10
N ARG A 353 6.72 21.11 29.40
CA ARG A 353 6.63 21.01 27.94
C ARG A 353 6.46 19.58 27.45
N TRP A 354 5.86 19.43 26.27
CA TRP A 354 5.86 18.17 25.53
C TRP A 354 7.23 17.95 24.87
N MET A 355 7.84 16.81 25.13
CA MET A 355 9.05 16.35 24.44
C MET A 355 8.65 15.33 23.37
N ALA A 356 9.15 15.53 22.15
CA ALA A 356 8.91 14.60 21.06
C ALA A 356 9.54 13.23 21.35
N MET A 357 8.78 12.19 21.04
CA MET A 357 9.27 10.82 20.89
C MET A 357 9.41 10.51 19.39
N ASP A 358 9.57 9.24 19.05
CA ASP A 358 9.47 8.77 17.67
C ASP A 358 8.00 8.77 17.18
N SER A 359 7.79 8.44 15.91
CA SER A 359 6.46 8.44 15.26
C SER A 359 6.11 7.07 14.71
N VAL A 360 4.81 6.80 14.53
CA VAL A 360 4.31 5.56 13.93
C VAL A 360 3.78 5.84 12.51
N PHE A 361 4.08 4.94 11.57
CA PHE A 361 3.76 5.12 10.15
C PHE A 361 2.64 4.18 9.69
N GLU A 362 2.08 4.48 8.52
CA GLU A 362 1.02 3.68 7.89
C GLU A 362 1.51 2.28 7.53
N VAL A 363 0.65 1.28 7.73
CA VAL A 363 0.90 -0.14 7.43
C VAL A 363 -0.23 -0.82 6.65
N GLY A 364 -1.41 -0.21 6.59
CA GLY A 364 -2.58 -0.74 5.89
C GLY A 364 -3.87 -0.69 6.74
N PRO A 365 -5.05 -0.79 6.10
CA PRO A 365 -6.34 -0.73 6.79
C PRO A 365 -6.88 -2.10 7.24
N ILE A 366 -6.27 -3.23 6.85
CA ILE A 366 -6.82 -4.55 7.17
C ILE A 366 -6.29 -5.06 8.50
N ALA A 367 -5.01 -5.40 8.54
CA ALA A 367 -4.39 -6.03 9.70
C ALA A 367 -4.02 -4.97 10.73
N ARG A 368 -4.12 -5.32 12.02
CA ARG A 368 -3.61 -4.48 13.10
C ARG A 368 -2.12 -4.77 13.25
N ASN A 369 -1.32 -3.73 13.37
CA ASN A 369 0.10 -3.83 13.68
C ASN A 369 0.36 -3.24 15.08
N THR A 370 1.41 -3.72 15.74
CA THR A 370 1.80 -3.32 17.09
C THR A 370 3.28 -2.95 17.11
N VAL A 371 3.57 -1.70 17.46
CA VAL A 371 4.94 -1.18 17.51
C VAL A 371 5.27 -0.64 18.90
N ILE A 372 6.56 -0.66 19.26
CA ILE A 372 7.08 -0.06 20.48
C ILE A 372 7.91 1.19 20.18
N LEU A 373 7.65 2.26 20.92
CA LEU A 373 8.43 3.49 20.93
C LEU A 373 9.16 3.62 22.27
N PRO A 374 10.49 3.48 22.33
CA PRO A 374 11.24 3.71 23.56
C PRO A 374 10.97 5.11 24.12
N ILE A 375 10.58 5.19 25.39
CA ILE A 375 10.30 6.46 26.07
C ILE A 375 11.65 7.04 26.52
N PRO A 376 12.01 8.27 26.10
CA PRO A 376 13.23 8.93 26.56
C PRO A 376 13.25 9.03 28.08
N HIS A 377 14.42 8.84 28.69
CA HIS A 377 14.56 8.96 30.14
C HIS A 377 14.15 10.37 30.58
N ASN A 378 13.00 10.46 31.24
CA ASN A 378 12.44 11.72 31.69
C ASN A 378 12.54 11.83 33.21
N GLN A 379 13.18 12.89 33.69
CA GLN A 379 13.30 13.22 35.11
C GLN A 379 12.01 13.83 35.69
N SER A 380 10.84 13.53 35.13
CA SER A 380 9.57 13.95 35.70
C SER A 380 9.50 13.55 37.18
N THR A 381 9.00 14.44 38.02
CA THR A 381 8.86 14.24 39.46
C THR A 381 7.44 13.88 39.86
N THR A 382 6.52 13.74 38.89
CA THR A 382 5.11 13.42 39.17
C THR A 382 4.89 11.91 39.27
N SER A 383 3.80 11.55 39.97
CA SER A 383 3.35 10.15 40.10
C SER A 383 2.78 9.56 38.81
N ASN A 384 2.60 10.37 37.75
CA ASN A 384 1.88 9.97 36.54
C ASN A 384 2.71 10.26 35.30
N LEU A 385 2.80 9.28 34.40
CA LEU A 385 3.39 9.45 33.08
C LEU A 385 2.30 9.94 32.12
N LYS A 386 2.52 11.08 31.46
CA LYS A 386 1.59 11.63 30.46
C LYS A 386 2.16 11.48 29.06
N ILE A 387 1.36 10.93 28.17
CA ILE A 387 1.67 10.75 26.75
C ILE A 387 0.64 11.53 25.93
N LYS A 388 1.10 12.13 24.85
CA LYS A 388 0.25 12.74 23.84
C LYS A 388 0.53 12.11 22.48
N LEU A 389 -0.53 11.70 21.80
CA LEU A 389 -0.49 11.28 20.40
C LEU A 389 -1.13 12.39 19.56
N VAL A 390 -0.46 12.79 18.48
CA VAL A 390 -0.96 13.76 17.49
C VAL A 390 -1.00 13.09 16.13
N MET A 391 -2.21 13.01 15.55
CA MET A 391 -2.46 12.21 14.35
C MET A 391 -3.55 12.85 13.48
N ALA A 392 -3.63 12.50 12.19
CA ALA A 392 -4.70 13.00 11.33
C ALA A 392 -6.08 12.47 11.76
N LYS A 393 -7.04 13.38 11.79
CA LYS A 393 -8.38 13.14 12.31
C LYS A 393 -9.14 12.16 11.43
N GLY A 394 -9.60 11.07 12.04
CA GLY A 394 -10.37 10.02 11.39
C GLY A 394 -9.58 9.15 10.41
N TYR A 395 -8.25 9.26 10.44
CA TYR A 395 -7.36 8.43 9.63
C TYR A 395 -6.84 7.19 10.40
N TRP A 396 -6.68 7.29 11.71
CA TRP A 396 -6.09 6.22 12.53
C TRP A 396 -7.15 5.48 13.34
N ARG A 397 -6.98 4.16 13.44
CA ARG A 397 -7.73 3.27 14.34
C ARG A 397 -6.77 2.75 15.39
N ILE A 398 -7.06 3.03 16.66
CA ILE A 398 -6.20 2.68 17.78
C ILE A 398 -6.91 1.63 18.62
N ASP A 399 -6.30 0.48 18.82
CA ASP A 399 -6.87 -0.64 19.59
C ASP A 399 -6.27 -0.70 21.00
N ASN A 400 -4.96 -0.46 21.12
CA ASN A 400 -4.26 -0.47 22.40
C ASN A 400 -3.19 0.63 22.43
N VAL A 401 -3.10 1.33 23.56
CA VAL A 401 -1.92 2.11 23.94
C VAL A 401 -1.53 1.77 25.37
N SER A 402 -0.32 1.20 25.54
CA SER A 402 0.17 0.76 26.84
C SER A 402 1.62 1.14 27.08
N VAL A 403 2.06 1.06 28.33
CA VAL A 403 3.46 1.25 28.72
C VAL A 403 4.02 -0.06 29.25
N THR A 404 5.19 -0.44 28.75
CA THR A 404 5.86 -1.69 29.12
C THR A 404 7.29 -1.43 29.57
N GLN A 405 7.89 -2.37 30.28
CA GLN A 405 9.32 -2.36 30.60
C GLN A 405 10.11 -3.11 29.54
N ILE A 406 11.05 -2.42 28.91
CA ILE A 406 12.03 -2.99 27.99
C ILE A 406 13.11 -3.69 28.80
N ILE A 407 13.19 -5.01 28.70
CA ILE A 407 14.22 -5.83 29.35
C ILE A 407 15.54 -5.70 28.56
N GLY A 408 15.46 -5.75 27.24
CA GLY A 408 16.60 -5.59 26.36
C GLY A 408 16.30 -6.00 24.91
N PRO A 409 17.26 -5.77 24.01
CA PRO A 409 17.12 -6.16 22.61
C PRO A 409 17.06 -7.68 22.45
N ARG A 410 16.40 -8.11 21.39
CA ARG A 410 16.35 -9.49 20.91
C ARG A 410 16.75 -9.55 19.45
N ARG A 411 17.21 -10.71 19.01
CA ARG A 411 17.51 -10.99 17.60
C ARG A 411 16.54 -12.04 17.09
N PRO A 412 15.92 -11.85 15.92
CA PRO A 412 15.13 -12.88 15.30
C PRO A 412 16.02 -13.95 14.69
N GLU A 413 15.50 -15.16 14.63
CA GLU A 413 15.92 -16.20 13.70
C GLU A 413 15.08 -16.02 12.43
N GLU A 414 15.74 -15.69 11.32
CA GLU A 414 15.09 -15.53 10.01
C GLU A 414 14.89 -16.90 9.37
N LEU A 415 13.64 -17.22 9.03
CA LEU A 415 13.25 -18.50 8.47
C LEU A 415 12.65 -18.29 7.08
N ILE A 416 13.18 -19.05 6.11
CA ILE A 416 12.60 -19.17 4.77
C ILE A 416 11.61 -20.33 4.72
N PRO A 417 10.59 -20.29 3.85
CA PRO A 417 9.68 -21.43 3.67
C PRO A 417 10.44 -22.70 3.27
N GLN A 418 10.13 -23.84 3.87
CA GLN A 418 10.63 -25.15 3.46
C GLN A 418 9.77 -25.80 2.37
N ALA A 419 8.48 -25.44 2.31
CA ALA A 419 7.56 -25.86 1.26
C ALA A 419 6.55 -24.75 0.97
N VAL A 420 6.10 -24.68 -0.29
CA VAL A 420 5.07 -23.74 -0.75
C VAL A 420 4.02 -24.54 -1.51
N LEU A 421 2.76 -24.43 -1.08
CA LEU A 421 1.63 -24.96 -1.82
C LEU A 421 0.87 -23.78 -2.44
N LYS A 422 0.67 -23.81 -3.75
CA LYS A 422 -0.16 -22.85 -4.48
C LYS A 422 -1.50 -23.49 -4.78
N ASN A 423 -2.57 -22.92 -4.23
CA ASN A 423 -3.93 -23.47 -4.36
C ASN A 423 -4.04 -24.96 -3.97
N GLY A 424 -3.26 -25.37 -2.96
CA GLY A 424 -3.24 -26.75 -2.45
C GLY A 424 -2.27 -27.71 -3.17
N GLU A 425 -1.58 -27.27 -4.22
CA GLU A 425 -0.60 -28.09 -4.94
C GLU A 425 0.82 -27.64 -4.62
N LEU A 426 1.73 -28.59 -4.36
CA LEU A 426 3.14 -28.30 -4.10
C LEU A 426 3.78 -27.63 -5.33
N ASP A 427 4.43 -26.48 -5.12
CA ASP A 427 5.06 -25.71 -6.19
C ASP A 427 6.52 -25.38 -5.86
N GLU A 428 7.43 -26.23 -6.35
CA GLU A 428 8.88 -26.07 -6.16
C GLU A 428 9.47 -24.83 -6.85
N VAL A 429 8.81 -24.33 -7.90
CA VAL A 429 9.28 -23.15 -8.65
C VAL A 429 8.94 -21.89 -7.86
N GLU A 430 7.71 -21.78 -7.38
CA GLU A 430 7.32 -20.64 -6.53
C GLU A 430 8.01 -20.71 -5.17
N ARG A 431 8.26 -21.92 -4.65
CA ARG A 431 9.13 -22.11 -3.49
C ARG A 431 10.49 -21.44 -3.71
N ALA A 432 11.15 -21.72 -4.84
CA ALA A 432 12.47 -21.14 -5.12
C ALA A 432 12.46 -19.61 -5.25
N SER A 433 11.39 -19.00 -5.78
CA SER A 433 11.32 -17.54 -5.95
C SER A 433 10.96 -16.78 -4.68
N LEU A 434 10.22 -17.36 -3.73
CA LEU A 434 9.84 -16.68 -2.48
C LEU A 434 10.96 -16.62 -1.42
N PHE A 435 12.21 -16.89 -1.79
CA PHE A 435 13.33 -17.11 -0.86
C PHE A 435 14.34 -16.00 -0.80
N SER A 436 14.74 -15.48 -1.95
CA SER A 436 15.88 -14.58 -2.08
C SER A 436 15.41 -13.22 -2.51
N ASP A 437 16.01 -12.18 -1.92
CA ASP A 437 15.86 -10.82 -2.38
C ASP A 437 16.56 -10.65 -3.73
N ASP A 438 15.88 -11.02 -4.81
CA ASP A 438 16.38 -10.97 -6.18
C ASP A 438 15.32 -10.51 -7.19
N GLU A 439 15.60 -10.63 -8.48
CA GLU A 439 14.70 -10.17 -9.54
C GLU A 439 13.56 -11.17 -9.86
N GLN A 440 13.63 -12.39 -9.34
CA GLN A 440 12.59 -13.42 -9.49
C GLN A 440 11.43 -13.12 -8.57
N ARG A 441 10.28 -12.81 -9.16
CA ARG A 441 9.06 -12.53 -8.41
C ARG A 441 8.02 -13.62 -8.62
N THR A 442 7.38 -14.00 -7.54
CA THR A 442 6.16 -14.81 -7.52
C THR A 442 4.99 -13.92 -7.89
N CYS A 443 4.28 -14.32 -8.96
CA CYS A 443 3.06 -13.63 -9.39
C CYS A 443 1.85 -14.25 -8.67
N SER A 444 1.13 -13.42 -7.91
CA SER A 444 -0.15 -13.76 -7.30
C SER A 444 -1.28 -13.02 -8.02
N LEU A 445 -2.21 -13.77 -8.62
CA LEU A 445 -3.42 -13.21 -9.23
C LEU A 445 -4.60 -13.28 -8.25
N PRO A 446 -5.68 -12.51 -8.45
CA PRO A 446 -6.85 -12.53 -7.57
C PRO A 446 -7.37 -13.96 -7.34
N GLY A 447 -7.65 -14.29 -6.08
CA GLY A 447 -8.07 -15.62 -5.63
C GLY A 447 -6.93 -16.63 -5.44
N THR A 448 -5.67 -16.25 -5.70
CA THR A 448 -4.52 -17.13 -5.42
C THR A 448 -4.30 -17.26 -3.92
N VAL A 449 -4.10 -18.50 -3.46
CA VAL A 449 -3.75 -18.83 -2.08
C VAL A 449 -2.40 -19.54 -2.07
N PHE A 450 -1.48 -19.04 -1.26
CA PHE A 450 -0.23 -19.73 -0.94
C PHE A 450 -0.26 -20.22 0.50
N GLU A 451 0.16 -21.45 0.71
CA GLU A 451 0.46 -22.00 2.03
C GLU A 451 1.97 -22.18 2.16
N LEU A 452 2.56 -21.41 3.06
CA LEU A 452 3.99 -21.35 3.31
C LEU A 452 4.30 -22.16 4.57
N LYS A 453 5.14 -23.18 4.45
CA LYS A 453 5.51 -24.07 5.57
C LYS A 453 6.90 -23.70 6.07
N TYR A 454 7.05 -23.45 7.36
CA TYR A 454 8.32 -23.13 8.01
C TYR A 454 8.65 -24.13 9.11
N GLN A 455 9.92 -24.18 9.50
CA GLN A 455 10.39 -25.00 10.62
C GLN A 455 11.22 -24.17 11.58
N LEU A 456 10.77 -24.05 12.82
CA LEU A 456 11.52 -23.44 13.92
C LEU A 456 12.77 -24.29 14.24
N PRO A 457 13.87 -23.69 14.70
CA PRO A 457 15.09 -24.44 15.02
C PRO A 457 14.93 -25.42 16.18
N GLU A 458 14.11 -25.10 17.17
CA GLU A 458 13.82 -25.95 18.34
C GLU A 458 12.36 -25.85 18.79
N VAL A 459 11.92 -26.81 19.61
CA VAL A 459 10.62 -26.72 20.28
C VAL A 459 10.77 -25.75 21.45
N HIS A 460 10.42 -24.49 21.20
CA HIS A 460 10.41 -23.39 22.16
C HIS A 460 9.26 -22.45 21.79
N ASP A 461 8.87 -21.57 22.70
CA ASP A 461 7.95 -20.50 22.39
C ASP A 461 8.64 -19.35 21.62
N TYR A 462 7.97 -18.84 20.59
CA TYR A 462 8.45 -17.72 19.79
C TYR A 462 7.32 -16.73 19.56
N ALA A 463 7.66 -15.44 19.59
CA ALA A 463 6.86 -14.43 18.92
C ALA A 463 7.24 -14.44 17.44
N LEU A 464 6.23 -14.56 16.57
CA LEU A 464 6.39 -14.64 15.14
C LEU A 464 6.01 -13.31 14.47
N PHE A 465 6.85 -12.89 13.52
CA PHE A 465 6.59 -11.76 12.65
C PHE A 465 6.79 -12.20 11.21
N VAL A 466 5.97 -11.69 10.29
CA VAL A 466 6.18 -11.91 8.86
C VAL A 466 6.89 -10.68 8.29
N GLN A 467 8.00 -10.92 7.58
CA GLN A 467 8.60 -9.91 6.74
C GLN A 467 8.32 -10.26 5.28
N SER A 468 7.64 -9.36 4.57
CA SER A 468 7.30 -9.57 3.16
C SER A 468 7.78 -8.39 2.32
N LYS A 469 8.35 -8.70 1.16
CA LYS A 469 8.82 -7.69 0.20
C LYS A 469 8.18 -7.94 -1.15
N GLY A 470 7.71 -6.87 -1.76
CA GLY A 470 7.08 -6.93 -3.07
C GLY A 470 6.40 -5.62 -3.42
N TYR A 471 5.61 -5.68 -4.48
CA TYR A 471 4.72 -4.60 -4.89
C TYR A 471 3.45 -5.19 -5.49
N TYR A 472 2.41 -4.37 -5.64
CA TYR A 472 1.18 -4.75 -6.31
C TYR A 472 0.76 -3.73 -7.37
N LEU A 473 0.04 -4.20 -8.37
CA LEU A 473 -0.52 -3.39 -9.44
C LEU A 473 -2.04 -3.56 -9.45
N GLU A 474 -2.77 -2.49 -9.14
CA GLU A 474 -4.23 -2.48 -9.16
C GLU A 474 -4.76 -2.68 -10.58
N TRP A 475 -5.80 -3.51 -10.72
CA TRP A 475 -6.48 -3.66 -11.99
C TRP A 475 -7.40 -2.47 -12.28
N MET A 476 -7.27 -1.91 -13.48
CA MET A 476 -8.04 -0.75 -13.90
C MET A 476 -9.48 -1.15 -14.25
N ARG A 477 -10.44 -0.33 -13.82
CA ARG A 477 -11.87 -0.62 -13.96
C ARG A 477 -12.52 0.26 -15.03
N PRO A 478 -13.50 -0.26 -15.80
CA PRO A 478 -14.21 0.52 -16.80
C PRO A 478 -14.87 1.80 -16.27
N THR A 479 -15.35 1.77 -15.03
CA THR A 479 -15.98 2.92 -14.36
C THR A 479 -15.01 4.09 -14.17
N TRP A 480 -13.74 3.81 -13.83
CA TRP A 480 -12.71 4.83 -13.60
C TRP A 480 -12.33 5.59 -14.86
N TRP A 481 -12.54 5.03 -16.05
CA TRP A 481 -12.28 5.77 -17.30
C TRP A 481 -13.19 6.98 -17.47
N LYS A 482 -14.43 6.88 -16.98
CA LYS A 482 -15.38 8.00 -17.01
C LYS A 482 -14.99 9.11 -16.04
N GLU A 483 -14.12 8.81 -15.06
CA GLU A 483 -13.64 9.76 -14.05
C GLU A 483 -12.36 10.49 -14.47
N LYS A 484 -11.76 10.12 -15.61
CA LYS A 484 -10.48 10.65 -16.09
C LYS A 484 -10.43 12.18 -16.02
N ASN A 485 -9.48 12.69 -15.24
CA ASN A 485 -9.29 14.12 -15.05
C ASN A 485 -7.83 14.44 -14.70
N LEU A 486 -6.98 14.50 -15.73
CA LEU A 486 -5.54 14.73 -15.56
C LEU A 486 -5.21 16.08 -14.89
N LEU A 487 -6.07 17.10 -15.02
CA LEU A 487 -5.88 18.37 -14.32
C LEU A 487 -6.14 18.22 -12.81
N LYS A 488 -7.18 17.48 -12.41
CA LYS A 488 -7.46 17.17 -11.00
C LYS A 488 -6.36 16.28 -10.41
N LEU A 489 -5.88 15.29 -11.18
CA LEU A 489 -4.71 14.47 -10.81
C LEU A 489 -3.48 15.33 -10.51
N LYS A 490 -3.09 16.20 -11.45
CA LYS A 490 -1.94 17.09 -11.27
C LYS A 490 -2.09 17.96 -10.03
N ARG A 491 -3.26 18.58 -9.84
CA ARG A 491 -3.53 19.42 -8.66
C ARG A 491 -3.50 18.63 -7.36
N MET A 492 -3.98 17.38 -7.35
CA MET A 492 -3.90 16.50 -6.19
C MET A 492 -2.44 16.23 -5.81
N ILE A 493 -1.61 15.84 -6.79
CA ILE A 493 -0.17 15.58 -6.60
C ILE A 493 0.58 16.86 -6.15
N ASP A 494 0.27 18.00 -6.77
CA ASP A 494 0.87 19.30 -6.43
C ASP A 494 0.39 19.86 -5.07
N GLY A 495 -0.54 19.18 -4.38
CA GLY A 495 -1.01 19.58 -3.06
C GLY A 495 -2.00 20.74 -3.03
N ASP A 496 -2.63 21.07 -4.16
CA ASP A 496 -3.56 22.20 -4.32
C ASP A 496 -4.68 22.18 -3.27
N GLU A 497 -4.75 23.23 -2.44
CA GLU A 497 -5.67 23.31 -1.30
C GLU A 497 -7.13 23.14 -1.70
N LYS A 498 -7.55 23.71 -2.84
CA LYS A 498 -8.93 23.60 -3.30
C LYS A 498 -9.28 22.17 -3.71
N THR A 499 -8.36 21.48 -4.38
CA THR A 499 -8.53 20.07 -4.76
C THR A 499 -8.61 19.17 -3.53
N TRP A 500 -7.74 19.38 -2.55
CA TRP A 500 -7.76 18.63 -1.28
C TRP A 500 -9.00 18.92 -0.43
N ARG A 501 -9.47 20.17 -0.39
CA ARG A 501 -10.75 20.51 0.24
C ARG A 501 -11.93 19.79 -0.42
N ASN A 502 -11.95 19.73 -1.75
CA ASN A 502 -13.00 19.01 -2.47
C ASN A 502 -12.93 17.49 -2.22
N LEU A 503 -11.72 16.92 -2.11
CA LEU A 503 -11.54 15.51 -1.73
C LEU A 503 -12.05 15.23 -0.31
N ALA A 504 -11.85 16.16 0.63
CA ALA A 504 -12.41 16.03 1.98
C ALA A 504 -13.95 15.99 1.96
N VAL A 505 -14.58 16.88 1.19
CA VAL A 505 -16.05 16.89 1.02
C VAL A 505 -16.53 15.59 0.36
N GLU A 506 -15.86 15.13 -0.70
CA GLU A 506 -16.19 13.88 -1.41
C GLU A 506 -16.04 12.66 -0.48
N TYR A 507 -14.94 12.57 0.30
CA TYR A 507 -14.77 11.52 1.29
C TYR A 507 -15.88 11.55 2.34
N LYS A 508 -16.27 12.74 2.80
CA LYS A 508 -17.28 12.91 3.85
C LYS A 508 -18.64 12.37 3.48
N GLU A 509 -19.01 12.44 2.19
CA GLU A 509 -20.24 11.86 1.65
C GLU A 509 -20.23 10.32 1.71
N HIS A 510 -19.06 9.71 1.59
CA HIS A 510 -18.89 8.25 1.58
C HIS A 510 -18.51 7.65 2.94
N GLU A 511 -17.96 8.43 3.86
CA GLU A 511 -17.44 7.98 5.16
C GLU A 511 -18.41 7.05 5.94
N PRO A 512 -19.73 7.31 6.03
CA PRO A 512 -20.63 6.47 6.83
C PRO A 512 -20.81 5.03 6.33
N GLN A 513 -20.57 4.79 5.03
CA GLN A 513 -20.83 3.51 4.38
C GLN A 513 -19.56 2.84 3.85
N MET A 514 -18.40 3.49 4.02
CA MET A 514 -17.14 3.06 3.42
C MET A 514 -16.70 1.69 3.94
N GLU A 515 -16.74 1.49 5.26
CA GLU A 515 -16.42 0.22 5.91
C GLU A 515 -17.29 -0.92 5.40
N ALA A 516 -18.62 -0.77 5.50
CA ALA A 516 -19.56 -1.80 5.05
C ALA A 516 -19.34 -2.16 3.57
N THR A 517 -18.97 -1.16 2.76
CA THR A 517 -18.69 -1.39 1.34
C THR A 517 -17.38 -2.13 1.10
N PHE A 518 -16.30 -1.70 1.75
CA PHE A 518 -15.00 -2.33 1.63
C PHE A 518 -15.05 -3.80 2.02
N TRP A 519 -15.60 -4.09 3.19
CA TRP A 519 -15.67 -5.45 3.71
C TRP A 519 -16.63 -6.35 2.91
N GLY A 520 -17.68 -5.77 2.31
CA GLY A 520 -18.60 -6.50 1.42
C GLY A 520 -18.07 -6.74 0.00
N SER A 521 -16.94 -6.14 -0.37
CA SER A 521 -16.39 -6.16 -1.74
C SER A 521 -15.30 -7.20 -2.01
N LYS A 522 -14.79 -7.85 -0.95
CA LYS A 522 -13.62 -8.72 -1.06
C LYS A 522 -14.00 -10.04 -1.74
N VAL A 523 -13.07 -10.55 -2.54
CA VAL A 523 -13.23 -11.84 -3.22
C VAL A 523 -13.01 -12.92 -2.16
N MET A 524 -14.03 -13.74 -1.92
CA MET A 524 -13.95 -14.90 -1.01
C MET A 524 -13.10 -16.02 -1.58
#